data_AF-A0A4W5L2V9-F1
#
_entry.id   AF-A0A4W5L2V9-F1
#
_cell.length_a   1.000
_cell.length_b   1.000
_cell.length_c   1.000
_cell.angle_alpha   90.00
_cell.angle_beta   90.00
_cell.angle_gamma   90.00
#
_symmetry.space_group_name_H-M   'P 1'
#
loop_
_entity.id
_entity.type
_entity.pdbx_description
1 polymer ?
#
loop_
_entity_poly.entity_id
_entity_poly.type
_entity_poly.pdbx_seq_one_letter_code
_entity_poly.pdbx_strand_id
1 'polypeptide(L)'
;MMHQEQKIDVFGFVSKIRDQRSQLVQTDIQYSFIYQALLEYYLYGDTELDVSSLEGHLHKLHNTHAAFDRVGLEEEFKKLTNMRIMKENMRMGNLPANMKKNRVLQIIPYDFNRVIMSMRRGQEFTDYINASFIDVSKHYNTH
;
A
#
# COMPACT_ATOMS: atom_id res chain seq x y z
N MET A 1 -14.00 19.82 -4.22
CA MET A 1 -13.92 19.32 -5.61
C MET A 1 -14.38 17.86 -5.74
N MET A 2 -13.62 16.85 -5.27
CA MET A 2 -14.03 15.44 -5.48
C MET A 2 -15.41 15.09 -4.88
N HIS A 3 -15.70 15.55 -3.65
CA HIS A 3 -17.01 15.29 -3.00
C HIS A 3 -18.16 16.13 -3.57
N GLN A 4 -17.88 17.39 -3.95
CA GLN A 4 -18.91 18.35 -4.34
C GLN A 4 -19.24 18.30 -5.84
N GLU A 5 -18.28 17.92 -6.69
CA GLU A 5 -18.40 18.02 -8.15
C GLU A 5 -18.23 16.66 -8.86
N GLN A 6 -17.84 15.60 -8.13
CA GLN A 6 -17.51 14.28 -8.70
C GLN A 6 -16.51 14.36 -9.86
N LYS A 7 -15.64 15.38 -9.82
CA LYS A 7 -14.63 15.67 -10.84
C LYS A 7 -13.31 16.04 -10.17
N ILE A 8 -12.23 15.74 -10.87
CA ILE A 8 -10.87 16.04 -10.44
C ILE A 8 -10.17 16.74 -11.62
N ASP A 9 -9.60 17.91 -11.37
CA ASP A 9 -8.75 18.62 -12.31
C ASP A 9 -7.40 18.94 -11.66
N VAL A 10 -6.53 17.92 -11.59
CA VAL A 10 -5.18 18.08 -11.01
C VAL A 10 -4.38 19.11 -11.82
N PHE A 11 -4.50 19.09 -13.15
CA PHE A 11 -3.75 19.99 -14.02
C PHE A 11 -4.12 21.45 -13.78
N GLY A 12 -5.41 21.78 -13.83
CA GLY A 12 -5.89 23.14 -13.60
C GLY A 12 -5.57 23.62 -12.19
N PHE A 13 -5.68 22.73 -11.18
CA PHE A 13 -5.34 23.07 -9.81
C PHE A 13 -3.84 23.34 -9.62
N VAL A 14 -2.96 22.45 -10.12
CA VAL A 14 -1.51 22.64 -10.05
C VAL A 14 -1.07 23.89 -10.81
N SER A 15 -1.68 24.17 -11.97
CA SER A 15 -1.41 25.39 -12.73
C SER A 15 -1.77 26.64 -11.92
N LYS A 16 -2.96 26.67 -11.31
CA LYS A 16 -3.44 27.80 -10.49
C LYS A 16 -2.58 28.06 -9.26
N ILE A 17 -2.13 27.03 -8.54
CA ILE A 17 -1.28 27.24 -7.34
C ILE A 17 0.14 27.70 -7.70
N ARG A 18 0.62 27.37 -8.91
CA ARG A 18 1.92 27.84 -9.41
C ARG A 18 1.95 29.35 -9.67
N ASP A 19 0.80 29.98 -9.94
CA ASP A 19 0.68 31.44 -10.05
C ASP A 19 1.00 32.14 -8.72
N GLN A 20 0.76 31.47 -7.58
CA GLN A 20 1.06 32.00 -6.24
C GLN A 20 2.49 31.65 -5.79
N ARG A 21 2.96 30.44 -6.13
CA ARG A 21 4.32 29.99 -5.79
C ARG A 21 4.86 29.10 -6.90
N SER A 22 5.86 29.61 -7.62
CA SER A 22 6.53 28.86 -8.67
C SER A 22 7.17 27.58 -8.13
N GLN A 23 7.34 26.58 -9.00
CA GLN A 23 7.99 25.31 -8.69
C GLN A 23 7.26 24.47 -7.61
N LEU A 24 5.93 24.58 -7.50
CA LEU A 24 5.12 23.57 -6.80
C LEU A 24 4.94 22.33 -7.68
N VAL A 25 5.08 21.13 -7.08
CA VAL A 25 5.01 19.82 -7.76
C VAL A 25 5.99 19.75 -8.93
N GLN A 26 7.27 19.53 -8.63
CA GLN A 26 8.37 19.72 -9.59
C GLN A 26 8.66 18.48 -10.43
N THR A 27 8.40 17.29 -9.88
CA THR A 27 8.74 16.03 -10.53
C THR A 27 7.51 15.32 -11.06
N ASP A 28 7.72 14.51 -12.09
CA ASP A 28 6.76 13.55 -12.63
C ASP A 28 6.26 12.57 -11.56
N ILE A 29 7.13 12.13 -10.65
CA ILE A 29 6.79 11.25 -9.53
C ILE A 29 5.84 11.95 -8.56
N GLN A 30 6.13 13.20 -8.19
CA GLN A 30 5.24 13.98 -7.32
C GLN A 30 3.87 14.20 -7.96
N TYR A 31 3.84 14.52 -9.26
CA TYR A 31 2.59 14.73 -9.98
C TYR A 31 1.77 13.44 -10.09
N SER A 32 2.42 12.31 -10.39
CA SER A 32 1.80 10.99 -10.43
C SER A 32 1.26 10.57 -9.05
N PHE A 33 1.99 10.89 -7.98
CA PHE A 33 1.58 10.58 -6.61
C PHE A 33 0.27 11.28 -6.21
N ILE A 34 0.00 12.49 -6.72
CA ILE A 34 -1.28 13.18 -6.47
C ILE A 34 -2.45 12.34 -7.02
N TYR A 35 -2.33 11.83 -8.25
CA TYR A 35 -3.35 10.97 -8.82
C TYR A 35 -3.49 9.65 -8.07
N GLN A 36 -2.38 9.07 -7.60
CA GLN A 36 -2.40 7.84 -6.79
C GLN A 36 -3.15 8.06 -5.47
N ALA A 37 -2.85 9.13 -4.73
CA ALA A 37 -3.51 9.45 -3.47
C ALA A 37 -5.01 9.73 -3.65
N LEU A 38 -5.38 10.47 -4.71
CA LEU A 38 -6.79 10.74 -5.02
C LEU A 38 -7.55 9.46 -5.41
N LEU A 39 -6.91 8.59 -6.20
CA LEU A 39 -7.48 7.31 -6.57
C LEU A 39 -7.66 6.39 -5.36
N GLU A 40 -6.66 6.32 -4.47
CA GLU A 40 -6.73 5.56 -3.22
C GLU A 40 -7.91 5.99 -2.37
N TYR A 41 -8.05 7.30 -2.14
CA TYR A 41 -9.17 7.84 -1.39
C TYR A 41 -10.53 7.58 -2.07
N TYR A 42 -10.59 7.67 -3.40
CA TYR A 42 -11.81 7.33 -4.15
C TYR A 42 -12.19 5.84 -4.04
N LEU A 43 -11.22 4.94 -4.03
CA LEU A 43 -11.45 3.49 -3.99
C LEU A 43 -11.78 2.97 -2.59
N TYR A 44 -11.14 3.50 -1.56
CA TYR A 44 -11.20 2.95 -0.20
C TYR A 44 -11.96 3.84 0.77
N GLY A 45 -11.95 5.16 0.56
CA GLY A 45 -12.53 6.13 1.49
C GLY A 45 -11.81 6.14 2.84
N ASP A 46 -12.53 6.59 3.87
CA ASP A 46 -12.08 6.52 5.26
C ASP A 46 -12.53 5.17 5.86
N THR A 47 -11.57 4.34 6.25
CA THR A 47 -11.80 3.04 6.89
C THR A 47 -11.46 3.04 8.37
N GLU A 48 -11.20 4.20 8.97
CA GLU A 48 -11.02 4.33 10.41
C GLU A 48 -12.35 4.14 11.15
N LEU A 49 -12.29 3.53 12.33
CA LEU A 49 -13.46 3.24 13.15
C LEU A 49 -13.23 3.69 14.59
N ASP A 50 -14.18 4.45 15.12
CA ASP A 50 -14.28 4.66 16.56
C ASP A 50 -14.63 3.33 17.26
N VAL A 51 -14.05 3.10 18.43
CA VAL A 51 -14.28 1.88 19.22
C VAL A 51 -15.77 1.67 19.52
N SER A 52 -16.52 2.75 19.74
CA SER A 52 -17.97 2.71 19.98
C SER A 52 -18.77 2.23 18.77
N SER A 53 -18.23 2.35 17.55
CA SER A 53 -18.88 1.94 16.30
C SER A 53 -18.52 0.51 15.87
N LEU A 54 -17.51 -0.09 16.50
CA LEU A 54 -16.95 -1.38 16.11
C LEU A 54 -17.97 -2.51 16.10
N GLU A 55 -18.81 -2.61 17.14
CA GLU A 55 -19.84 -3.66 17.23
C GLU A 55 -20.82 -3.58 16.06
N GLY A 56 -21.29 -2.37 15.75
CA GLY A 56 -22.19 -2.13 14.62
C GLY A 56 -21.53 -2.44 13.28
N HIS A 57 -20.24 -2.13 13.13
CA HIS A 57 -19.48 -2.46 11.93
C HIS A 57 -19.31 -3.98 11.77
N LEU A 58 -18.94 -4.71 12.82
CA LEU A 58 -18.83 -6.17 12.80
C LEU A 58 -20.16 -6.85 12.45
N HIS A 59 -21.28 -6.32 12.96
CA HIS A 59 -22.60 -6.83 12.60
C HIS A 59 -22.88 -6.66 11.10
N LYS A 60 -22.56 -5.50 10.52
CA LYS A 60 -22.65 -5.27 9.06
C LYS A 60 -21.77 -6.22 8.26
N LEU A 61 -20.54 -6.48 8.72
CA LEU A 61 -19.62 -7.40 8.01
C LEU A 61 -20.14 -8.84 7.96
N HIS A 62 -20.88 -9.29 8.98
CA HIS A 62 -21.37 -10.66 9.11
C HIS A 62 -22.82 -10.87 8.66
N ASN A 63 -23.60 -9.81 8.51
CA ASN A 63 -25.01 -9.94 8.15
C ASN A 63 -25.21 -10.42 6.71
N THR A 64 -25.90 -11.54 6.58
CA THR A 64 -26.38 -12.14 5.33
C THR A 64 -27.90 -12.05 5.27
N HIS A 65 -28.46 -10.86 5.03
CA HIS A 65 -29.93 -10.71 5.02
C HIS A 65 -30.57 -11.03 3.67
N ALA A 66 -29.81 -11.07 2.57
CA ALA A 66 -30.31 -11.51 1.27
C ALA A 66 -29.50 -12.68 0.68
N ALA A 67 -30.15 -13.53 -0.13
CA ALA A 67 -29.54 -14.69 -0.80
C ALA A 67 -28.41 -14.32 -1.81
N PHE A 68 -28.21 -13.03 -2.08
CA PHE A 68 -27.15 -12.48 -2.92
C PHE A 68 -26.26 -11.46 -2.19
N ASP A 69 -26.45 -11.25 -0.89
CA ASP A 69 -25.55 -10.42 -0.10
C ASP A 69 -24.20 -11.14 -0.02
N ARG A 70 -23.17 -10.50 -0.58
CA ARG A 70 -21.79 -10.87 -0.27
C ARG A 70 -21.53 -10.45 1.16
N VAL A 71 -20.85 -11.31 1.91
CA VAL A 71 -20.39 -11.00 3.26
C VAL A 71 -19.54 -9.73 3.17
N GLY A 72 -19.84 -8.68 3.94
CA GLY A 72 -19.10 -7.41 3.88
C GLY A 72 -17.59 -7.62 4.08
N LEU A 73 -17.22 -8.61 4.89
CA LEU A 73 -15.84 -9.05 5.06
C LEU A 73 -15.19 -9.53 3.75
N GLU A 74 -15.92 -10.27 2.92
CA GLU A 74 -15.42 -10.75 1.63
C GLU A 74 -15.21 -9.57 0.66
N GLU A 75 -16.08 -8.55 0.71
CA GLU A 75 -15.93 -7.36 -0.12
C GLU A 75 -14.70 -6.54 0.27
N GLU A 76 -14.47 -6.34 1.57
CA GLU A 76 -13.26 -5.70 2.08
C GLU A 76 -12.01 -6.52 1.77
N PHE A 77 -12.07 -7.84 1.93
CA PHE A 77 -10.94 -8.72 1.61
C PHE A 77 -10.61 -8.72 0.11
N LYS A 78 -11.62 -8.70 -0.76
CA LYS A 78 -11.41 -8.62 -2.23
C LYS A 78 -10.64 -7.37 -2.62
N LYS A 79 -10.91 -6.24 -1.97
CA LYS A 79 -10.16 -4.99 -2.19
C LYS A 79 -8.66 -5.17 -1.90
N LEU A 80 -8.30 -5.90 -0.85
CA LEU A 80 -6.91 -6.22 -0.51
C LEU A 80 -6.27 -7.16 -1.55
N THR A 81 -6.98 -8.22 -1.97
CA THR A 81 -6.43 -9.18 -2.95
C THR A 81 -6.30 -8.62 -4.36
N ASN A 82 -7.03 -7.55 -4.68
CA ASN A 82 -6.94 -6.83 -5.95
C ASN A 82 -5.76 -5.84 -6.01
N MET A 83 -5.05 -5.64 -4.90
CA MET A 83 -3.85 -4.80 -4.91
C MET A 83 -2.77 -5.43 -5.78
N ARG A 84 -2.20 -4.61 -6.67
CA ARG A 84 -1.14 -5.06 -7.58
C ARG A 84 0.14 -5.38 -6.80
N ILE A 85 0.65 -6.59 -6.98
CA ILE A 85 2.00 -6.96 -6.55
C ILE A 85 3.03 -6.28 -7.47
N MET A 86 3.95 -5.50 -6.89
CA MET A 86 5.00 -4.76 -7.62
C MET A 86 6.20 -5.66 -7.94
N LYS A 87 6.02 -6.62 -8.86
CA LYS A 87 7.04 -7.62 -9.22
C LYS A 87 8.38 -6.99 -9.63
N GLU A 88 8.33 -5.81 -10.23
CA GLU A 88 9.50 -4.99 -10.61
C GLU A 88 10.41 -4.64 -9.43
N ASN A 89 9.87 -4.64 -8.21
CA ASN A 89 10.55 -4.36 -6.96
C ASN A 89 10.92 -5.63 -6.20
N MET A 90 10.92 -6.81 -6.82
CA MET A 90 11.23 -8.09 -6.16
C MET A 90 12.48 -8.75 -6.80
N ARG A 91 13.45 -7.95 -7.25
CA ARG A 91 14.54 -8.44 -8.12
C ARG A 91 15.53 -9.28 -7.33
N MET A 92 15.89 -8.87 -6.11
CA MET A 92 16.92 -9.54 -5.31
C MET A 92 16.52 -10.97 -4.93
N GLY A 93 15.25 -11.19 -4.60
CA GLY A 93 14.73 -12.52 -4.29
C GLY A 93 14.62 -13.45 -5.50
N ASN A 94 14.52 -12.89 -6.71
CA ASN A 94 14.43 -13.62 -7.97
C ASN A 94 15.79 -13.92 -8.62
N LEU A 95 16.90 -13.44 -8.06
CA LEU A 95 18.23 -13.80 -8.57
C LEU A 95 18.44 -15.32 -8.49
N PRO A 96 19.04 -15.97 -9.50
CA PRO A 96 19.26 -17.42 -9.50
C PRO A 96 19.98 -17.94 -8.24
N ALA A 97 20.92 -17.15 -7.71
CA ALA A 97 21.66 -17.47 -6.48
C ALA A 97 20.76 -17.48 -5.21
N ASN A 98 19.64 -16.76 -5.24
CA ASN A 98 18.74 -16.55 -4.11
C ASN A 98 17.43 -17.35 -4.20
N MET A 99 17.01 -17.78 -5.39
CA MET A 99 15.75 -18.53 -5.57
C MET A 99 15.63 -19.73 -4.64
N LYS A 100 16.73 -20.50 -4.46
CA LYS A 100 16.78 -21.67 -3.56
C LYS A 100 16.66 -21.34 -2.07
N LYS A 101 16.80 -20.07 -1.69
CA LYS A 101 16.67 -19.58 -0.31
C LYS A 101 15.22 -19.17 0.01
N ASN A 102 14.31 -19.27 -0.96
CA ASN A 102 12.91 -18.96 -0.80
C ASN A 102 12.09 -20.24 -0.70
N ARG A 103 11.22 -20.32 0.31
CA ARG A 103 10.28 -21.45 0.44
C ARG A 103 9.16 -21.40 -0.60
N VAL A 104 8.69 -20.21 -0.94
CA VAL A 104 7.62 -19.96 -1.92
C VAL A 104 8.06 -18.83 -2.83
N LEU A 105 8.12 -19.08 -4.15
CA LEU A 105 8.66 -18.10 -5.11
C LEU A 105 7.78 -16.85 -5.28
N GLN A 106 6.50 -16.94 -4.95
CA GLN A 106 5.57 -15.81 -4.97
C GLN A 106 5.61 -14.97 -3.69
N ILE A 107 6.29 -15.45 -2.64
CA ILE A 107 6.37 -14.80 -1.32
C ILE A 107 7.83 -14.50 -1.04
N ILE A 108 8.30 -13.37 -1.57
CA ILE A 108 9.67 -12.87 -1.42
C ILE A 108 9.61 -11.36 -1.10
N PRO A 109 10.64 -10.78 -0.45
CA PRO A 109 10.60 -9.38 -0.04
C PRO A 109 10.62 -8.43 -1.24
N TYR A 110 10.08 -7.23 -1.05
CA TYR A 110 10.39 -6.12 -1.94
C TYR A 110 11.80 -5.59 -1.66
N ASP A 111 12.47 -5.08 -2.69
CA ASP A 111 13.85 -4.61 -2.66
C ASP A 111 14.01 -3.38 -1.74
N PHE A 112 12.97 -2.54 -1.63
CA PHE A 112 13.00 -1.31 -0.84
C PHE A 112 12.92 -1.55 0.67
N ASN A 113 12.42 -2.70 1.13
CA ASN A 113 12.32 -3.01 2.56
C ASN A 113 12.87 -4.39 2.94
N ARG A 114 13.66 -5.04 2.06
CA ARG A 114 14.32 -6.31 2.40
C ARG A 114 15.31 -6.14 3.55
N VAL A 115 15.47 -7.20 4.35
CA VAL A 115 16.57 -7.28 5.32
C VAL A 115 17.87 -7.61 4.58
N ILE A 116 18.90 -6.78 4.76
CA ILE A 116 20.24 -6.96 4.15
C ILE A 116 21.20 -7.48 5.21
N MET A 117 21.76 -8.67 4.98
CA MET A 117 22.76 -9.26 5.87
C MET A 117 24.19 -8.82 5.50
N SER A 118 25.11 -8.93 6.46
CA SER A 118 26.54 -8.75 6.18
C SER A 118 27.05 -9.83 5.22
N MET A 119 27.76 -9.41 4.18
CA MET A 119 28.40 -10.34 3.24
C MET A 119 29.50 -11.16 3.93
N ARG A 120 29.54 -12.46 3.64
CA ARG A 120 30.61 -13.34 4.07
C ARG A 120 31.83 -13.16 3.16
N ARG A 121 33.03 -13.07 3.75
CA ARG A 121 34.28 -12.86 3.00
C ARG A 121 34.44 -13.94 1.93
N GLY A 122 34.67 -13.51 0.68
CA GLY A 122 34.88 -14.40 -0.47
C GLY A 122 33.63 -15.12 -0.97
N GLN A 123 32.42 -14.79 -0.50
CA GLN A 123 31.16 -15.41 -0.93
C GLN A 123 30.16 -14.36 -1.40
N GLU A 124 29.89 -14.35 -2.71
CA GLU A 124 28.87 -13.49 -3.31
C GLU A 124 27.45 -13.92 -2.91
N PHE A 125 26.50 -12.98 -3.00
CA PHE A 125 25.08 -13.20 -2.74
C PHE A 125 24.78 -13.75 -1.33
N THR A 126 25.61 -13.47 -0.33
CA THR A 126 25.38 -13.90 1.06
C THR A 126 24.63 -12.86 1.90
N ASP A 127 24.29 -11.72 1.31
CA ASP A 127 23.53 -10.62 1.92
C ASP A 127 22.01 -10.85 1.92
N TYR A 128 21.53 -11.87 1.21
CA TYR A 128 20.10 -12.13 1.04
C TYR A 128 19.54 -13.12 2.06
N ILE A 129 18.45 -12.70 2.70
CA ILE A 129 17.49 -13.51 3.43
C ILE A 129 16.07 -13.13 2.98
N ASN A 130 15.15 -14.10 2.92
CA ASN A 130 13.74 -13.83 2.63
C ASN A 130 13.06 -13.26 3.90
N ALA A 131 13.22 -11.95 4.09
CA ALA A 131 12.61 -11.20 5.18
C ALA A 131 12.46 -9.72 4.79
N SER A 132 11.42 -9.08 5.32
CA SER A 132 11.11 -7.66 5.10
C SER A 132 11.01 -6.92 6.42
N PHE A 133 11.45 -5.67 6.45
CA PHE A 133 11.09 -4.72 7.49
C PHE A 133 9.63 -4.29 7.31
N ILE A 134 8.89 -4.25 8.42
CA ILE A 134 7.49 -3.83 8.48
C ILE A 134 7.39 -2.70 9.48
N ASP A 135 6.85 -1.57 9.02
CA ASP A 135 6.56 -0.44 9.90
C ASP A 135 5.35 -0.77 10.77
N VAL A 136 5.49 -0.55 12.07
CA VAL A 136 4.43 -0.72 13.06
C VAL A 136 4.24 0.58 13.81
N SER A 137 3.00 0.87 14.21
CA SER A 137 2.69 2.05 15.01
C SER A 137 3.51 2.04 16.30
N LYS A 138 4.26 3.12 16.55
CA LYS A 138 4.94 3.33 17.84
C LYS A 138 3.89 3.86 18.81
N HIS A 139 3.22 2.97 19.53
CA HIS A 139 2.51 3.40 20.74
C HIS A 139 3.55 3.90 21.74
N TYR A 140 3.58 5.22 21.95
CA TYR A 140 4.20 5.78 23.15
C TYR A 140 3.37 5.29 24.34
N ASN A 141 3.89 4.31 25.09
CA ASN A 141 3.45 4.08 26.45
C ASN A 141 3.74 5.36 27.23
N THR A 142 2.73 6.19 27.41
CA THR A 142 2.72 7.23 28.42
C THR A 142 2.56 6.52 29.76
N HIS A 143 3.69 6.26 30.40
CA HIS A 143 3.76 5.92 31.82
C HIS A 143 3.66 7.21 32.66
#